data_AF-K9T9H0-F1
#
_entry.id   AF-K9T9H0-F1
#
_cell.length_a   1.000
_cell.length_b   1.000
_cell.length_c   1.000
_cell.angle_alpha   90.00
_cell.angle_beta   90.00
_cell.angle_gamma   90.00
#
_symmetry.space_group_name_H-M   'P 1'
#
loop_
_entity.id
_entity.type
_entity.pdbx_description
1 polymer ?
#
loop_
_entity_poly.entity_id
_entity_poly.type
_entity_poly.pdbx_seq_one_letter_code
_entity_poly.pdbx_strand_id
1 'polypeptide(L)' 'MFKCYTLSITASNKEKTMTTVTSMKCACESCLCIVSLENALQKNGKYYCCEACADGHVNEKGCGHTGCTCG' A
#
# COMPACT_ATOMS: atom_id res chain seq x y z
N MET A 1 27.13 -0.02 -47.40
CA MET A 1 27.02 -1.30 -46.67
C MET A 1 26.49 -1.00 -45.28
N PHE A 2 25.34 -1.58 -44.93
CA PHE A 2 24.46 -1.17 -43.83
C PHE A 2 25.02 -1.47 -42.43
N LYS A 3 24.72 -0.54 -41.51
CA LYS A 3 24.86 -0.61 -40.05
C LYS A 3 24.29 -1.91 -39.48
N CYS A 4 25.02 -2.59 -38.60
CA CYS A 4 24.45 -3.55 -37.64
C CYS A 4 25.16 -3.43 -36.29
N TYR A 5 24.55 -2.59 -35.47
CA TYR A 5 24.76 -2.38 -34.05
C TYR A 5 24.27 -3.64 -33.32
N THR A 6 25.16 -4.52 -32.86
CA THR A 6 24.81 -5.64 -31.98
C THR A 6 24.86 -5.19 -30.53
N LEU A 7 23.74 -4.63 -30.09
CA LEU A 7 23.37 -4.58 -28.67
C LEU A 7 23.45 -6.00 -28.11
N SER A 8 24.45 -6.28 -27.28
CA SER A 8 24.53 -7.51 -26.50
C SER A 8 23.49 -7.45 -25.38
N ILE A 9 22.28 -7.92 -25.72
CA ILE A 9 21.20 -8.22 -24.79
C ILE A 9 21.61 -9.45 -23.98
N THR A 10 21.91 -9.29 -22.69
CA THR A 10 21.61 -10.35 -21.72
C THR A 10 20.17 -10.17 -21.27
N ALA A 11 19.34 -11.11 -21.69
CA ALA A 11 17.94 -11.22 -21.35
C ALA A 11 17.74 -11.39 -19.84
N SER A 12 17.11 -10.39 -19.20
CA SER A 12 16.04 -10.64 -18.24
C SER A 12 14.85 -9.80 -18.67
N ASN A 13 14.06 -10.39 -19.58
CA ASN A 13 12.84 -9.78 -20.07
C ASN A 13 11.79 -9.83 -18.95
N LYS A 14 11.70 -8.76 -18.18
CA LYS A 14 10.42 -8.29 -17.65
C LYS A 14 10.54 -6.80 -17.39
N GLU A 15 10.27 -6.01 -18.42
CA GLU A 15 9.67 -4.69 -18.24
C GLU A 15 8.27 -4.92 -17.64
N LYS A 16 8.26 -5.39 -16.38
CA LYS A 16 7.10 -5.32 -15.52
C LYS A 16 7.01 -3.82 -15.30
N THR A 17 5.98 -3.19 -15.82
CA THR A 17 5.48 -1.93 -15.28
C THR A 17 5.77 -1.95 -13.78
N MET A 18 6.58 -1.00 -13.28
CA MET A 18 6.77 -0.90 -11.84
C MET A 18 5.38 -0.56 -11.31
N THR A 19 4.64 -1.61 -10.94
CA THR A 19 3.29 -1.49 -10.41
C THR A 19 3.55 -1.16 -8.96
N THR A 20 3.96 0.08 -8.73
CA THR A 20 4.23 0.61 -7.42
C THR A 20 2.90 0.59 -6.69
N VAL A 21 2.78 -0.30 -5.72
CA VAL A 21 1.62 -0.32 -4.84
C VAL A 21 1.72 0.94 -4.01
N THR A 22 0.98 1.98 -4.38
CA THR A 22 0.98 3.27 -3.66
C THR A 22 -0.04 3.28 -2.54
N SER A 23 -0.97 2.32 -2.54
CA SER A 23 -2.06 2.23 -1.58
C SER A 23 -2.39 0.80 -1.20
N MET A 24 -2.87 0.62 0.03
CA MET A 24 -3.29 -0.67 0.56
C MET A 24 -4.49 -0.51 1.51
N LYS A 25 -5.18 -1.62 1.78
CA LYS A 25 -6.24 -1.64 2.79
C LYS A 25 -5.61 -1.44 4.18
N CYS A 26 -6.28 -0.66 5.03
CA CYS A 26 -5.94 -0.53 6.44
C CYS A 26 -5.80 -1.93 7.08
N ALA A 27 -4.78 -2.11 7.91
CA ALA A 27 -4.49 -3.41 8.53
C ALA A 27 -5.49 -3.82 9.63
N CYS A 28 -6.45 -2.97 9.98
CA CYS A 28 -7.57 -3.35 10.84
C CYS A 28 -8.57 -4.21 10.05
N GLU A 29 -8.93 -5.37 10.60
CA GLU A 29 -9.70 -6.41 9.91
C GLU A 29 -11.11 -5.92 9.50
N SER A 30 -11.78 -5.21 10.41
CA SER A 30 -13.10 -4.59 10.21
C SER A 30 -13.04 -3.25 9.47
N CYS A 31 -11.84 -2.73 9.17
CA CYS A 31 -11.68 -1.43 8.52
C CYS A 31 -11.71 -1.57 7.00
N LEU A 32 -12.53 -0.75 6.35
CA LEU A 32 -12.67 -0.71 4.88
C LEU A 32 -11.89 0.44 4.24
N CYS A 33 -11.11 1.19 5.02
CA CYS A 33 -10.35 2.31 4.51
C CYS A 33 -9.18 1.84 3.63
N ILE A 34 -9.02 2.49 2.47
CA ILE A 34 -7.80 2.40 1.66
C ILE A 34 -6.89 3.55 2.06
N VAL A 35 -5.63 3.25 2.31
CA VAL A 35 -4.61 4.20 2.75
C VAL A 35 -3.42 4.18 1.80
N SER A 36 -2.83 5.34 1.52
CA SER A 36 -1.60 5.41 0.73
C SER A 36 -0.40 5.05 1.60
N LEU A 37 0.55 4.24 1.12
CA LEU A 37 1.74 3.84 1.88
C LEU A 37 2.59 5.02 2.34
N GLU A 38 2.57 6.11 1.57
CA GLU A 38 3.25 7.39 1.86
C GLU A 38 2.64 8.18 3.01
N ASN A 39 1.32 8.06 3.23
CA ASN A 39 0.56 8.87 4.19
C ASN A 39 -0.02 8.03 5.34
N ALA A 40 0.03 6.71 5.23
CA ALA A 40 -0.52 5.80 6.21
C ALA A 40 0.35 5.74 7.47
N LEU A 41 -0.30 5.57 8.62
CA LEU A 41 0.39 5.35 9.89
C LEU A 41 0.99 3.95 9.89
N GLN A 42 2.32 3.87 9.88
CA GLN A 42 3.02 2.60 9.99
C GLN A 42 3.28 2.26 11.46
N LYS A 43 2.77 1.12 11.92
CA LYS A 43 3.00 0.61 13.28
C LYS A 43 3.23 -0.90 13.22
N ASN A 44 4.32 -1.39 13.82
CA ASN A 44 4.69 -2.82 13.80
C ASN A 44 4.73 -3.43 12.38
N GLY A 45 5.16 -2.67 11.38
CA GLY A 45 5.21 -3.11 9.98
C GLY A 45 3.84 -3.21 9.28
N LYS A 46 2.77 -2.72 9.91
CA LYS A 46 1.42 -2.65 9.35
C LYS A 46 1.04 -1.19 9.11
N TYR A 47 0.16 -0.95 8.14
CA TYR A 47 -0.29 0.37 7.75
C TYR A 47 -1.74 0.60 8.16
N TYR A 48 -2.02 1.74 8.77
CA TYR A 48 -3.32 2.08 9.36
C TYR A 48 -3.80 3.44 8.87
N CYS A 49 -5.13 3.63 8.86
CA CYS A 49 -5.73 4.92 8.48
C CYS A 49 -5.65 5.98 9.59
N CYS A 50 -5.58 5.55 10.84
CA CYS A 50 -5.53 6.42 12.02
C CYS A 50 -4.91 5.68 13.21
N GLU A 51 -4.58 6.43 14.27
CA GLU A 51 -4.05 5.87 15.51
C GLU A 51 -5.03 4.89 16.17
N ALA A 52 -6.34 5.17 16.12
CA ALA A 52 -7.36 4.29 16.70
C ALA A 52 -7.32 2.87 16.09
N CYS A 53 -7.12 2.74 14.78
CA CYS A 53 -6.94 1.44 14.13
C CYS A 53 -5.59 0.81 14.47
N ALA A 54 -4.54 1.62 14.63
CA ALA A 54 -3.19 1.14 14.96
C ALA A 54 -3.11 0.62 16.41
N ASP A 55 -3.90 1.20 17.31
CA ASP A 55 -4.04 0.78 18.70
C ASP A 55 -5.07 -0.34 18.88
N GLY A 56 -5.88 -0.62 17.86
CA GLY A 56 -6.86 -1.70 17.88
C GLY A 56 -8.14 -1.34 18.64
N HIS A 57 -8.62 -0.10 18.51
CA HIS A 57 -9.90 0.33 19.06
C HIS A 57 -10.03 0.18 20.59
N VAL A 58 -8.96 0.46 21.35
CA VAL A 58 -8.89 0.32 22.83
C VAL A 58 -10.05 1.00 23.60
N ASN A 59 -10.69 2.01 23.01
CA ASN A 59 -11.83 2.73 23.60
C ASN A 59 -13.11 2.65 22.74
N GLU A 60 -13.27 1.59 21.93
CA GLU A 60 -14.38 1.42 20.96
C GLU A 60 -14.50 2.58 19.96
N LYS A 61 -13.46 3.40 19.85
CA LYS A 61 -13.43 4.52 18.93
C LYS A 61 -13.04 4.03 17.56
N GLY A 62 -13.97 4.10 16.63
CA GLY A 62 -13.69 3.81 15.24
C GLY A 62 -12.76 4.83 14.57
N CYS A 63 -12.43 4.53 13.32
CA CYS A 63 -11.57 5.34 12.47
C CYS A 63 -12.16 6.72 12.10
N GLY A 64 -13.45 6.96 12.39
CA GLY A 64 -14.12 8.25 12.12
C GLY A 64 -14.35 8.55 10.64
N HIS A 65 -13.97 7.65 9.74
CA HIS A 65 -14.25 7.78 8.31
C HIS A 65 -15.73 7.48 8.02
N THR A 66 -16.38 8.36 7.26
CA THR A 66 -17.75 8.16 6.81
C THR A 66 -17.89 6.83 6.08
N GLY A 67 -18.81 5.98 6.55
CA GLY A 67 -19.06 4.66 5.98
C GLY A 67 -18.11 3.54 6.44
N CYS A 68 -17.16 3.84 7.32
CA CYS A 68 -16.33 2.83 7.96
C CYS A 68 -16.74 2.66 9.43
N THR A 69 -17.31 1.51 9.76
CA THR A 69 -17.76 1.16 11.12
C THR A 69 -16.74 0.26 11.82
N CYS A 70 -15.45 0.50 11.56
CA CYS A 70 -14.37 -0.18 12.25
C CYS A 70 -14.38 0.24 13.73
N GLY A 71 -14.23 -0.68 14.69
CA GLY A 71 -14.48 -0.42 16.11
C GLY A 71 -15.12 -1.61 16.79
#